data_AF-A0A413FDE0-F1
#
_entry.id   AF-A0A413FDE0-F1
#
_cell.length_a   1.000
_cell.length_b   1.000
_cell.length_c   1.000
_cell.angle_alpha   90.00
_cell.angle_beta   90.00
_cell.angle_gamma   90.00
#
_symmetry.space_group_name_H-M   'P 1'
#
loop_
_entity.id
_entity.type
_entity.pdbx_description
1 polymer ?
#
loop_
_entity_poly.entity_id
_entity_poly.type
_entity_poly.pdbx_seq_one_letter_code
_entity_poly.pdbx_strand_id
1 'polypeptide(L)'
;MDTIPENGGTVQEPVITSGREELILGNPEELERLEEEERESVEPLQIWEGFRKRYPKIHAFECAGECEILTIKPQDIGLLPRETWTYGNNSFLLHGYYNYRYLILAKVDTTSGGTRYLLGVPGNYYSNEKYMASMFGFPHFVLAQKQPTGNGRFGYWYTDIRLDNLS
;
A
#
# COMPACT_ATOMS: atom_id res chain seq x y z
N MET A 1 20.87 60.30 16.73
CA MET A 1 21.45 58.96 16.93
C MET A 1 20.76 58.41 18.17
N ASP A 2 19.77 57.52 18.13
CA ASP A 2 19.18 56.71 17.07
C ASP A 2 17.70 56.48 17.42
N THR A 3 16.83 56.45 16.41
CA THR A 3 15.42 56.08 16.56
C THR A 3 15.25 54.71 15.90
N ILE A 4 14.89 53.70 16.68
CA ILE A 4 14.39 52.40 16.19
C ILE A 4 12.91 52.35 16.58
N PRO A 5 11.95 52.23 15.64
CA PRO A 5 10.60 51.82 15.98
C PRO A 5 10.53 50.29 16.03
N GLU A 6 10.02 49.76 17.13
CA GLU A 6 9.67 48.34 17.28
C GLU A 6 8.54 47.96 16.33
N ASN A 7 8.71 46.81 15.68
CA ASN A 7 7.76 46.22 14.76
C ASN A 7 6.61 45.58 15.55
N GLY A 8 5.42 46.17 15.44
CA GLY A 8 4.18 45.62 15.97
C GLY A 8 3.75 44.38 15.18
N GLY A 9 4.00 43.21 15.75
CA GLY A 9 3.43 41.94 15.31
C GLY A 9 2.86 41.21 16.51
N THR A 10 1.62 41.52 16.87
CA THR A 10 0.91 40.85 17.95
C THR A 10 0.62 39.41 17.52
N VAL A 11 1.42 38.46 18.00
CA VAL A 11 1.07 37.04 17.98
C VAL A 11 -0.13 36.90 18.91
N GLN A 12 -1.32 36.72 18.34
CA GLN A 12 -2.52 36.45 19.12
C GLN A 12 -2.48 34.99 19.57
N GLU A 13 -2.30 34.78 20.87
CA GLU A 13 -2.50 33.48 21.49
C GLU A 13 -3.98 33.06 21.37
N PRO A 14 -4.28 31.77 21.13
CA PRO A 14 -5.65 31.32 20.98
C PRO A 14 -6.37 31.37 22.33
N VAL A 15 -7.37 32.23 22.43
CA VAL A 15 -8.30 32.31 23.56
C VAL A 15 -9.30 31.15 23.45
N ILE A 16 -9.21 30.19 24.37
CA ILE A 16 -10.14 29.06 24.43
C ILE A 16 -11.39 29.48 25.20
N THR A 17 -12.49 29.74 24.48
CA THR A 17 -13.83 29.84 25.09
C THR A 17 -14.71 28.70 24.62
N SER A 18 -15.23 27.96 25.60
CA SER A 18 -16.22 26.88 25.48
C SER A 18 -17.35 27.20 24.48
N GLY A 19 -17.32 26.56 23.31
CA GLY A 19 -18.39 26.56 22.33
C GLY A 19 -17.97 25.72 21.14
N ARG A 20 -18.75 24.67 20.83
CA ARG A 20 -18.75 23.83 19.62
C ARG A 20 -17.56 24.10 18.68
N GLU A 21 -16.56 23.20 18.70
CA GLU A 21 -15.50 23.18 17.68
C GLU A 21 -16.16 22.98 16.32
N GLU A 22 -16.48 24.08 15.63
CA GLU A 22 -16.73 24.04 14.19
C GLU A 22 -15.40 23.62 13.56
N LEU A 23 -15.36 22.38 13.10
CA LEU A 23 -14.29 21.89 12.24
C LEU A 23 -14.17 22.89 11.08
N ILE A 24 -13.10 23.71 11.10
CA ILE A 24 -12.74 24.54 9.94
C ILE A 24 -12.26 23.56 8.87
N LEU A 25 -13.21 23.02 8.10
CA LEU A 25 -12.91 22.27 6.89
C LEU A 25 -12.25 23.28 5.95
N GLY A 26 -11.03 22.97 5.49
CA GLY A 26 -10.23 23.87 4.66
C GLY A 26 -10.96 24.36 3.39
N ASN A 27 -10.33 25.25 2.63
CA ASN A 27 -10.93 25.83 1.42
C ASN A 27 -11.41 24.71 0.45
N PRO A 28 -12.73 24.59 0.18
CA PRO A 28 -13.27 23.54 -0.69
C PRO A 28 -12.69 23.57 -2.11
N GLU A 29 -12.37 24.76 -2.64
CA GLU A 29 -11.77 24.90 -3.98
C GLU A 29 -10.32 24.39 -4.01
N GLU A 30 -9.57 24.54 -2.91
CA GLU A 30 -8.24 23.95 -2.82
C GLU A 30 -8.31 22.42 -2.70
N LEU A 31 -9.31 21.89 -1.99
CA LEU A 31 -9.55 20.46 -1.91
C LEU A 31 -9.89 19.87 -3.29
N GLU A 32 -10.80 20.51 -4.04
CA GLU A 32 -11.19 20.06 -5.38
C GLU A 32 -10.01 20.08 -6.36
N ARG A 33 -9.17 21.12 -6.30
CA ARG A 33 -7.93 21.20 -7.09
C ARG A 33 -6.93 20.10 -6.73
N LEU A 34 -6.73 19.82 -5.44
CA LEU A 34 -5.84 18.74 -4.99
C LEU A 34 -6.40 17.37 -5.40
N GLU A 35 -7.71 17.16 -5.29
CA GLU A 35 -8.38 15.95 -5.77
C GLU A 35 -8.27 15.80 -7.29
N GLU A 36 -8.26 16.89 -8.05
CA GLU A 36 -8.04 16.90 -9.50
C GLU A 36 -6.60 16.56 -9.89
N GLU A 37 -5.62 17.17 -9.22
CA GLU A 37 -4.20 16.84 -9.39
C GLU A 37 -3.91 15.39 -8.97
N GLU A 38 -4.60 14.84 -7.97
CA GLU A 38 -4.51 13.42 -7.61
C GLU A 38 -5.22 12.49 -8.61
N ARG A 39 -6.32 12.95 -9.22
CA ARG A 39 -7.03 12.23 -10.29
C ARG A 39 -6.30 12.27 -11.63
N GLU A 40 -5.31 13.14 -11.83
CA GLU A 40 -4.42 13.02 -12.98
C GLU A 40 -3.85 11.60 -12.98
N SER A 41 -4.29 10.83 -13.98
CA SER A 41 -4.13 9.39 -14.00
C SER A 41 -2.65 9.05 -14.14
N VAL A 42 -2.02 8.67 -13.03
CA VAL A 42 -0.70 8.06 -13.08
C VAL A 42 -0.87 6.67 -13.69
N GLU A 43 -0.22 6.44 -14.83
CA GLU A 43 -0.29 5.16 -15.52
C GLU A 43 0.23 4.03 -14.60
N PRO A 44 -0.46 2.88 -14.50
CA PRO A 44 -0.04 1.74 -13.66
C PRO A 44 1.43 1.34 -13.85
N LEU A 45 1.92 1.46 -15.08
CA LEU A 45 3.31 1.19 -15.43
C LEU A 45 4.29 2.16 -14.78
N GLN A 46 3.94 3.43 -14.61
CA GLN A 46 4.78 4.42 -13.94
C GLN A 46 4.91 4.12 -12.44
N ILE A 47 3.81 3.78 -11.78
CA ILE A 47 3.81 3.34 -10.37
C ILE A 47 4.68 2.09 -10.25
N TRP A 48 4.44 1.08 -11.08
CA TRP A 48 5.23 -0.15 -11.09
C TRP A 48 6.71 0.11 -11.27
N GLU A 49 7.12 0.89 -12.29
CA GLU A 49 8.52 1.18 -12.55
C GLU A 49 9.17 1.97 -11.39
N GLY A 50 8.41 2.83 -10.71
CA GLY A 50 8.85 3.49 -9.49
C GLY A 50 9.17 2.49 -8.36
N PHE A 51 8.32 1.49 -8.15
CA PHE A 51 8.60 0.41 -7.20
C PHE A 51 9.76 -0.48 -7.66
N ARG A 52 9.76 -0.90 -8.92
CA ARG A 52 10.76 -1.77 -9.54
C ARG A 52 12.19 -1.25 -9.39
N LYS A 53 12.38 0.07 -9.46
CA LYS A 53 13.69 0.73 -9.28
C LYS A 53 14.13 0.80 -7.82
N ARG A 54 13.19 0.85 -6.87
CA ARG A 54 13.46 1.09 -5.44
C ARG A 54 13.59 -0.19 -4.63
N TYR A 55 12.82 -1.23 -4.97
CA TYR A 55 12.67 -2.41 -4.14
C TYR A 55 13.39 -3.64 -4.72
N PRO A 56 13.95 -4.51 -3.85
CA PRO A 56 14.61 -5.74 -4.30
C PRO A 56 13.66 -6.68 -5.04
N LYS A 57 14.18 -7.32 -6.10
CA LYS A 57 13.50 -8.39 -6.83
C LYS A 57 13.79 -9.75 -6.20
N ILE A 58 12.80 -10.61 -6.15
CA ILE A 58 12.93 -11.98 -5.63
C ILE A 58 12.29 -13.01 -6.57
N HIS A 59 12.74 -14.27 -6.43
CA HIS A 59 12.12 -15.43 -7.06
C HIS A 59 11.29 -16.18 -6.02
N ALA A 60 10.05 -15.71 -5.80
CA ALA A 60 9.16 -16.24 -4.76
C ALA A 60 8.34 -17.45 -5.23
N PHE A 61 7.71 -17.37 -6.41
CA PHE A 61 6.91 -18.44 -7.00
C PHE A 61 7.02 -18.41 -8.53
N GLU A 62 6.61 -19.50 -9.17
CA GLU A 62 6.51 -19.58 -10.63
C GLU A 62 5.10 -19.17 -11.08
N CYS A 63 5.02 -18.50 -12.22
CA CYS A 63 3.76 -18.23 -12.91
C CYS A 63 3.81 -18.79 -14.33
N ALA A 64 2.66 -18.87 -14.99
CA ALA A 64 2.56 -19.35 -16.37
C ALA A 64 3.11 -18.37 -17.44
N GLY A 65 3.40 -17.12 -17.06
CA GLY A 65 3.86 -16.05 -17.95
C GLY A 65 5.14 -15.38 -17.45
N GLU A 66 5.37 -14.12 -17.84
CA GLU A 66 6.39 -13.31 -17.17
C GLU A 66 5.87 -12.86 -15.80
N CYS A 67 6.70 -13.00 -14.78
CA CYS A 67 6.42 -12.51 -13.44
C CYS A 67 7.63 -11.84 -12.85
N GLU A 68 7.39 -10.69 -12.26
CA GLU A 68 8.40 -9.94 -11.55
C GLU A 68 7.85 -9.61 -10.15
N ILE A 69 8.60 -10.00 -9.13
CA ILE A 69 8.15 -9.96 -7.73
C ILE A 69 9.12 -9.08 -6.94
N LEU A 70 8.58 -8.10 -6.23
CA LEU A 70 9.31 -7.17 -5.38
C LEU A 70 9.00 -7.45 -3.91
N THR A 71 9.97 -7.19 -3.04
CA THR A 71 9.73 -7.16 -1.58
C THR A 71 9.43 -5.75 -1.12
N ILE A 72 8.28 -5.56 -0.47
CA ILE A 72 7.87 -4.26 0.11
C ILE A 72 7.55 -4.41 1.61
N LYS A 73 7.32 -3.28 2.28
CA LYS A 73 6.90 -3.17 3.68
C LYS A 73 5.50 -2.55 3.77
N PRO A 74 4.78 -2.70 4.90
CA PRO A 74 3.48 -2.10 5.09
C PRO A 74 3.45 -0.58 4.85
N GLN A 75 4.53 0.12 5.21
CA GLN A 75 4.68 1.57 5.01
C GLN A 75 4.67 1.97 3.53
N ASP A 76 5.07 1.07 2.64
CA ASP A 76 5.15 1.34 1.21
C ASP A 76 3.77 1.24 0.53
N ILE A 77 2.76 0.70 1.22
CA ILE A 77 1.38 0.61 0.71
C ILE A 77 0.78 2.01 0.51
N GLY A 78 1.20 3.00 1.30
CA GLY A 78 0.79 4.40 1.10
C GLY A 78 1.30 5.03 -0.21
N LEU A 79 2.19 4.34 -0.94
CA LEU A 79 2.67 4.76 -2.25
C LEU A 79 1.90 4.10 -3.42
N LEU A 80 0.96 3.21 -3.10
CA LEU A 80 0.03 2.59 -4.06
C LEU A 80 -1.25 3.45 -4.18
N PRO A 81 -2.14 3.19 -5.14
CA PRO A 81 -3.44 3.85 -5.19
C PRO A 81 -4.24 3.67 -3.91
N ARG A 82 -5.08 4.67 -3.61
CA ARG A 82 -5.77 4.84 -2.33
C ARG A 82 -6.65 3.64 -1.95
N GLU A 83 -7.22 2.96 -2.92
CA GLU A 83 -8.03 1.75 -2.76
C GLU A 83 -7.23 0.65 -2.03
N THR A 84 -5.91 0.61 -2.29
CA THR A 84 -4.98 -0.35 -1.68
C THR A 84 -4.56 0.04 -0.26
N TRP A 85 -4.79 1.29 0.17
CA TRP A 85 -4.35 1.75 1.50
C TRP A 85 -5.06 1.03 2.65
N THR A 86 -6.25 0.50 2.39
CA THR A 86 -7.00 -0.34 3.33
C THR A 86 -6.18 -1.53 3.84
N TYR A 87 -5.24 -2.03 3.03
CA TYR A 87 -4.34 -3.12 3.41
C TYR A 87 -3.21 -2.69 4.36
N GLY A 88 -2.87 -1.40 4.43
CA GLY A 88 -1.80 -0.88 5.30
C GLY A 88 -2.04 -1.16 6.79
N ASN A 89 -3.31 -1.21 7.21
CA ASN A 89 -3.73 -1.50 8.58
C ASN A 89 -4.41 -2.87 8.72
N ASN A 90 -4.33 -3.73 7.69
CA ASN A 90 -4.97 -5.04 7.74
C ASN A 90 -4.27 -5.97 8.72
N SER A 91 -4.99 -6.46 9.74
CA SER A 91 -4.41 -7.27 10.81
C SER A 91 -3.76 -8.57 10.33
N PHE A 92 -4.30 -9.21 9.28
CA PHE A 92 -3.69 -10.41 8.71
C PHE A 92 -2.35 -10.10 8.04
N LEU A 93 -2.31 -9.04 7.24
CA LEU A 93 -1.08 -8.57 6.58
C LEU A 93 -0.02 -8.16 7.59
N LEU A 94 -0.38 -7.37 8.60
CA LEU A 94 0.54 -6.92 9.65
C LEU A 94 1.09 -8.12 10.44
N HIS A 95 0.22 -9.06 10.81
CA HIS A 95 0.64 -10.28 11.50
C HIS A 95 1.62 -11.11 10.64
N GLY A 96 1.33 -11.30 9.35
CA GLY A 96 2.25 -11.97 8.44
C GLY A 96 3.59 -11.23 8.31
N TYR A 97 3.56 -9.90 8.17
CA TYR A 97 4.76 -9.08 8.12
C TYR A 97 5.61 -9.20 9.39
N TYR A 98 5.03 -9.23 10.59
CA TYR A 98 5.81 -9.39 11.82
C TYR A 98 6.56 -10.73 11.90
N ASN A 99 6.00 -11.78 11.29
CA ASN A 99 6.61 -13.10 11.24
C ASN A 99 7.73 -13.20 10.19
N TYR A 100 7.51 -12.67 8.99
CA TYR A 100 8.43 -12.88 7.85
C TYR A 100 9.30 -11.67 7.52
N ARG A 101 8.92 -10.46 7.98
CA ARG A 101 9.61 -9.18 7.78
C ARG A 101 9.65 -8.65 6.35
N TYR A 102 8.76 -9.15 5.49
CA TYR A 102 8.51 -8.59 4.16
C TYR A 102 7.11 -8.97 3.68
N LEU A 103 6.63 -8.22 2.70
CA LEU A 103 5.47 -8.52 1.86
C LEU A 103 5.94 -8.65 0.41
N ILE A 104 5.09 -9.18 -0.46
CA ILE A 104 5.37 -9.21 -1.89
C ILE A 104 4.41 -8.31 -2.66
N LEU A 105 4.96 -7.63 -3.67
CA LEU A 105 4.21 -6.95 -4.71
C LEU A 105 4.66 -7.55 -6.04
N ALA A 106 3.76 -8.19 -6.78
CA ALA A 106 4.13 -8.79 -8.06
C ALA A 106 3.34 -8.22 -9.23
N LYS A 107 4.00 -8.19 -10.38
CA LYS A 107 3.44 -7.97 -11.70
C LYS A 107 3.45 -9.32 -12.42
N VAL A 108 2.29 -9.79 -12.86
CA VAL A 108 2.13 -11.07 -13.54
C VAL A 108 1.40 -10.84 -14.85
N ASP A 109 2.01 -11.25 -15.95
CA ASP A 109 1.35 -11.20 -17.25
C ASP A 109 0.37 -12.37 -17.40
N THR A 110 -0.81 -12.06 -17.95
CA THR A 110 -1.86 -13.02 -18.19
C THR A 110 -1.71 -13.64 -19.56
N THR A 111 -2.13 -14.89 -19.70
CA THR A 111 -2.15 -15.58 -21.00
C THR A 111 -3.06 -14.92 -22.03
N SER A 112 -3.98 -14.05 -21.60
CA SER A 112 -4.86 -13.24 -22.43
C SER A 112 -4.24 -11.91 -22.90
N GLY A 113 -2.97 -11.62 -22.55
CA GLY A 113 -2.26 -10.41 -22.96
C GLY A 113 -2.47 -9.18 -22.05
N GLY A 114 -3.01 -9.37 -20.86
CA GLY A 114 -3.13 -8.33 -19.83
C GLY A 114 -2.04 -8.45 -18.77
N THR A 115 -1.95 -7.45 -17.89
CA THR A 115 -1.07 -7.49 -16.71
C THR A 115 -1.94 -7.43 -15.45
N ARG A 116 -1.60 -8.26 -14.47
CA ARG A 116 -2.18 -8.25 -13.13
C ARG A 116 -1.15 -7.86 -12.10
N TYR A 117 -1.59 -7.12 -11.08
CA TYR A 117 -0.78 -6.78 -9.93
C TYR A 117 -1.36 -7.45 -8.69
N LEU A 118 -0.49 -7.95 -7.82
CA LEU A 118 -0.89 -8.67 -6.63
C LEU A 118 -0.09 -8.22 -5.41
N LEU A 119 -0.79 -8.11 -4.29
CA LEU A 119 -0.23 -7.89 -2.97
C LEU A 119 -0.30 -9.20 -2.19
N GLY A 120 0.83 -9.66 -1.67
CA GLY A 120 0.92 -10.94 -0.99
C GLY A 120 1.61 -10.90 0.36
N VAL A 121 1.14 -11.76 1.24
CA VAL A 121 1.59 -11.96 2.62
C VAL A 121 2.20 -13.37 2.70
N PRO A 122 3.48 -13.52 3.08
CA PRO A 122 4.06 -14.83 3.26
C PRO A 122 3.36 -15.60 4.39
N GLY A 123 3.17 -16.91 4.21
CA GLY A 123 2.37 -17.72 5.12
C GLY A 123 2.43 -19.21 4.83
N ASN A 124 1.71 -20.00 5.63
CA ASN A 124 1.61 -21.44 5.45
C ASN A 124 0.20 -21.87 5.08
N TYR A 125 0.08 -22.89 4.23
CA TYR A 125 -1.22 -23.43 3.85
C TYR A 125 -1.79 -24.39 4.91
N TYR A 126 -2.41 -23.82 5.95
CA TYR A 126 -3.20 -24.51 6.96
C TYR A 126 -4.67 -24.05 6.96
N SER A 127 -5.60 -24.90 7.39
CA SER A 127 -7.04 -24.62 7.33
C SER A 127 -7.46 -23.38 8.13
N ASN A 128 -6.85 -23.16 9.30
CA ASN A 128 -7.08 -21.97 10.12
C ASN A 128 -6.57 -20.70 9.44
N GLU A 129 -5.35 -20.74 8.90
CA GLU A 129 -4.74 -19.61 8.21
C GLU A 129 -5.50 -19.28 6.93
N LYS A 130 -5.96 -20.28 6.18
CA LYS A 130 -6.83 -20.12 5.01
C LYS A 130 -8.10 -19.34 5.34
N TYR A 131 -8.79 -19.74 6.41
CA TYR A 131 -10.01 -19.07 6.85
C TYR A 131 -9.75 -17.61 7.21
N MET A 132 -8.68 -17.35 8.00
CA MET A 132 -8.29 -15.98 8.35
C MET A 132 -7.92 -15.17 7.11
N ALA A 133 -7.04 -15.68 6.25
CA ALA A 133 -6.61 -15.00 5.04
C ALA A 133 -7.81 -14.56 4.19
N SER A 134 -8.76 -15.48 3.95
CA SER A 134 -9.99 -15.17 3.20
C SER A 134 -10.85 -14.11 3.87
N MET A 135 -11.05 -14.18 5.19
CA MET A 135 -11.84 -13.19 5.94
C MET A 135 -11.21 -11.78 5.93
N PHE A 136 -9.89 -11.70 5.83
CA PHE A 136 -9.14 -10.44 5.77
C PHE A 136 -8.80 -10.00 4.33
N GLY A 137 -9.43 -10.60 3.31
CA GLY A 137 -9.29 -10.14 1.92
C GLY A 137 -8.04 -10.66 1.19
N PHE A 138 -7.47 -11.78 1.62
CA PHE A 138 -6.41 -12.52 0.92
C PHE A 138 -6.88 -13.96 0.59
N PRO A 139 -7.87 -14.13 -0.29
CA PRO A 139 -8.52 -15.42 -0.51
C PRO A 139 -7.68 -16.42 -1.32
N HIS A 140 -6.65 -15.95 -2.01
CA HIS A 140 -5.85 -16.78 -2.91
C HIS A 140 -4.53 -17.21 -2.26
N PHE A 141 -3.98 -18.33 -2.71
CA PHE A 141 -2.69 -18.83 -2.23
C PHE A 141 -1.86 -19.40 -3.38
N VAL A 142 -0.56 -19.09 -3.35
CA VAL A 142 0.43 -19.67 -4.27
C VAL A 142 1.58 -20.25 -3.46
N LEU A 143 2.01 -21.46 -3.83
CA LEU A 143 3.15 -22.12 -3.19
C LEU A 143 4.46 -21.41 -3.57
N ALA A 144 5.35 -21.27 -2.59
CA ALA A 144 6.69 -20.77 -2.87
C ALA A 144 7.49 -21.81 -3.68
N GLN A 145 8.31 -21.33 -4.61
CA GLN A 145 9.21 -22.19 -5.39
C GLN A 145 10.23 -22.88 -4.48
N LYS A 146 10.76 -22.14 -3.50
CA LYS A 146 11.67 -22.68 -2.48
C LYS A 146 10.90 -22.96 -1.20
N GLN A 147 10.82 -24.22 -0.84
CA GLN A 147 10.23 -24.64 0.43
C GLN A 147 11.29 -24.65 1.53
N PRO A 148 11.03 -24.02 2.70
CA PRO A 148 11.89 -24.19 3.87
C PRO A 148 11.84 -25.66 4.33
N THR A 149 12.90 -26.12 5.00
CA THR A 149 12.97 -27.46 5.59
C THR A 149 11.77 -27.68 6.52
N GLY A 150 10.85 -28.55 6.12
CA GLY A 150 9.55 -28.71 6.76
C GLY A 150 8.54 -29.44 5.87
N ASN A 151 7.26 -29.16 6.06
CA ASN A 151 6.15 -29.89 5.44
C ASN A 151 5.77 -29.42 4.02
N GLY A 152 6.54 -28.51 3.40
CA GLY A 152 6.34 -28.08 2.01
C GLY A 152 5.07 -27.24 1.78
N ARG A 153 4.57 -26.53 2.79
CA ARG A 153 3.33 -25.73 2.73
C ARG A 153 3.54 -24.23 2.75
N PHE A 154 4.78 -23.76 2.61
CA PHE A 154 5.08 -22.34 2.62
C PHE A 154 4.72 -21.70 1.28
N GLY A 155 4.21 -20.48 1.34
CA GLY A 155 3.79 -19.74 0.15
C GLY A 155 3.32 -18.34 0.50
N TYR A 156 2.42 -17.82 -0.32
CA TYR A 156 1.96 -16.46 -0.24
C TYR A 156 0.43 -16.42 -0.37
N TRP A 157 -0.22 -15.86 0.65
CA TRP A 157 -1.63 -15.47 0.59
C TRP A 157 -1.71 -14.14 -0.16
N TYR A 158 -2.55 -14.02 -1.18
CA TYR A 158 -2.57 -12.83 -2.01
C TYR A 158 -3.97 -12.38 -2.42
N THR A 159 -4.04 -11.13 -2.83
CA THR A 159 -5.17 -10.50 -3.51
C THR A 159 -4.68 -9.74 -4.72
N ASP A 160 -5.50 -9.66 -5.76
CA ASP A 160 -5.26 -8.76 -6.88
C ASP A 160 -5.50 -7.31 -6.42
N ILE A 161 -4.65 -6.41 -6.88
CA ILE A 161 -4.76 -4.97 -6.62
C ILE A 161 -4.74 -4.20 -7.94
N ARG A 162 -5.30 -3.00 -7.90
CA ARG A 162 -5.27 -2.05 -9.00
C ARG A 162 -4.13 -1.06 -8.78
N LEU A 163 -3.38 -0.79 -9.85
CA LEU A 163 -2.34 0.25 -9.86
C LEU A 163 -2.77 1.49 -10.66
N ASP A 164 -4.03 1.58 -11.06
CA ASP A 164 -4.63 2.78 -11.65
C ASP A 164 -5.48 3.53 -10.62
N ASN A 165 -5.54 4.86 -10.74
CA ASN A 165 -6.36 5.73 -9.90
C ASN A 165 -7.83 5.83 -10.39
N LEU A 166 -8.29 4.89 -11.22
CA LEU A 166 -9.62 4.95 -11.85
C LEU A 166 -10.69 4.31 -10.95
N SER A 167 -11.49 5.14 -10.29
CA SER A 167 -12.70 4.75 -9.55
C SER A 167 -13.80 4.20 -10.45
#